data_AF-A0A831M451-F1
#
_entry.id   AF-A0A831M451-F1
#
_cell.length_a   1.000
_cell.length_b   1.000
_cell.length_c   1.000
_cell.angle_alpha   90.00
_cell.angle_beta   90.00
_cell.angle_gamma   90.00
#
_symmetry.space_group_name_H-M   'P 1'
#
loop_
_entity.id
_entity.type
_entity.pdbx_description
1 polymer ?
#
loop_
_entity_poly.entity_id
_entity_poly.type
_entity_poly.pdbx_seq_one_letter_code
_entity_poly.pdbx_strand_id
1 'polypeptide(L)'
;MLASIREQFETIFREDPAAKSRLEIVLCYPGFHAILLHRLAHKLFRSGVPIIPRVISQISRLFTGIEIHPGAQIGRRFFIDHGMGVV
;
A
#
# COMPACT_ATOMS: atom_id res chain seq x y z
N MET A 1 -11.25 0.59 -7.11
CA MET A 1 -10.15 1.25 -6.36
C MET A 1 -10.69 1.98 -5.13
N LEU A 2 -11.65 2.90 -5.25
CA LEU A 2 -12.24 3.63 -4.11
C LEU A 2 -12.84 2.71 -3.02
N ALA A 3 -13.59 1.67 -3.41
CA ALA A 3 -14.12 0.70 -2.45
C ALA A 3 -13.01 0.00 -1.64
N SER A 4 -11.86 -0.26 -2.26
CA SER A 4 -10.70 -0.87 -1.58
C SER A 4 -10.04 0.08 -0.59
N ILE A 5 -10.13 1.40 -0.80
CA ILE A 5 -9.59 2.40 0.13
C ILE A 5 -10.48 2.49 1.38
N ARG A 6 -11.81 2.46 1.20
CA ARG A 6 -12.73 2.41 2.34
C ARG A 6 -12.45 1.19 3.21
N GLU A 7 -12.32 0.01 2.60
CA GLU A 7 -11.98 -1.22 3.34
C GLU A 7 -10.62 -1.17 4.03
N GLN A 8 -9.66 -0.46 3.45
CA GLN A 8 -8.36 -0.23 4.09
C GLN A 8 -8.52 0.55 5.39
N PHE A 9 -9.26 1.66 5.38
CA PHE A 9 -9.51 2.41 6.61
C PHE A 9 -10.18 1.55 7.68
N GLU A 10 -11.24 0.81 7.34
CA GLU A 10 -11.92 -0.06 8.31
C GLU A 10 -11.00 -1.18 8.83
N THR A 11 -10.09 -1.69 8.00
CA THR A 11 -9.10 -2.68 8.45
C THR A 11 -8.11 -2.04 9.41
N ILE A 12 -7.53 -0.89 9.07
CA ILE A 12 -6.55 -0.20 9.91
C ILE A 12 -7.17 0.17 11.26
N PHE A 13 -8.36 0.75 11.29
CA PHE A 13 -9.04 1.07 12.57
C PHE A 13 -9.36 -0.15 13.42
N ARG A 14 -9.56 -1.31 12.81
CA ARG A 14 -9.86 -2.55 13.54
C ARG A 14 -8.60 -3.20 14.09
N GLU A 15 -7.52 -3.21 13.31
CA GLU A 15 -6.29 -3.91 13.68
C GLU A 15 -5.31 -3.02 14.47
N ASP A 16 -5.35 -1.69 14.32
CA ASP A 16 -4.45 -0.75 14.99
C ASP A 16 -5.22 0.21 15.94
N PRO A 17 -5.13 0.00 17.27
CA PRO A 17 -5.71 0.90 18.29
C PRO A 17 -5.10 2.31 18.30
N ALA A 18 -3.91 2.51 17.72
CA ALA A 18 -3.25 3.81 17.65
C ALA A 18 -3.92 4.74 16.62
N ALA A 19 -4.54 4.19 15.57
CA ALA A 19 -5.19 4.98 14.52
C ALA A 19 -6.36 5.82 15.07
N LYS A 20 -6.28 7.16 14.96
CA LYS A 20 -7.31 8.08 15.48
C LYS A 20 -8.19 8.68 14.41
N SER A 21 -7.71 8.83 13.17
CA SER A 21 -8.50 9.41 12.09
C SER A 21 -8.10 8.97 10.69
N ARG A 22 -9.01 9.11 9.72
CA ARG A 22 -8.70 8.82 8.31
C ARG A 22 -7.65 9.78 7.75
N LEU A 23 -7.65 11.03 8.22
CA LEU A 23 -6.67 12.03 7.80
C LEU A 23 -5.27 11.66 8.28
N GLU A 24 -5.14 11.23 9.54
CA GLU A 24 -3.89 10.71 10.09
C GLU A 24 -3.39 9.50 9.29
N ILE A 25 -4.27 8.55 8.96
CA ILE A 25 -3.91 7.40 8.13
C ILE A 25 -3.39 7.85 6.76
N VAL A 26 -4.10 8.76 6.09
CA VAL A 26 -3.71 9.26 4.77
C VAL A 26 -2.39 10.01 4.81
N LEU A 27 -2.08 10.72 5.88
CA LEU A 27 -0.87 11.53 5.97
C LEU A 27 0.34 10.76 6.50
N CYS A 28 0.13 9.82 7.42
CA CYS A 28 1.20 9.31 8.28
C CYS A 28 1.40 7.80 8.23
N TYR A 29 0.53 7.01 7.59
CA TYR A 29 0.64 5.54 7.62
C TYR A 29 1.41 5.02 6.39
N PRO A 30 2.70 4.63 6.54
CA PRO A 30 3.52 4.16 5.42
C PRO A 30 2.99 2.87 4.81
N GLY A 31 2.42 1.97 5.62
CA GLY A 31 1.77 0.75 5.14
C GLY A 31 0.57 1.02 4.24
N PHE A 32 -0.23 2.05 4.56
CA PHE A 32 -1.34 2.49 3.72
C PHE A 32 -0.84 3.03 2.37
N HIS A 33 0.19 3.87 2.38
CA HIS A 33 0.81 4.40 1.16
C HIS A 33 1.39 3.29 0.28
N ALA A 34 2.11 2.35 0.88
CA ALA A 34 2.73 1.24 0.16
C ALA A 34 1.69 0.34 -0.53
N ILE A 35 0.59 0.02 0.14
CA ILE A 35 -0.49 -0.77 -0.46
C ILE A 35 -1.18 -0.01 -1.58
N LEU A 36 -1.41 1.30 -1.43
CA LEU A 36 -2.03 2.12 -2.48
C LEU A 36 -1.16 2.16 -3.74
N LEU A 37 0.14 2.43 -3.58
CA LEU A 37 1.11 2.46 -4.67
C LEU A 37 1.29 1.08 -5.30
N HIS A 38 1.34 0.01 -4.49
CA HIS A 38 1.38 -1.35 -5.00
C HIS A 38 0.14 -1.67 -5.84
N ARG A 39 -1.07 -1.33 -5.41
CA ARG A 39 -2.29 -1.60 -6.20
C ARG A 39 -2.27 -0.88 -7.54
N LEU A 40 -1.74 0.35 -7.59
CA LEU A 40 -1.51 1.08 -8.83
C LEU A 40 -0.46 0.38 -9.72
N ALA A 41 0.70 0.06 -9.15
CA ALA A 41 1.78 -0.62 -9.86
C ALA A 41 1.34 -2.00 -10.38
N HIS A 42 0.62 -2.77 -9.58
CA HIS A 42 0.09 -4.09 -9.94
C HIS A 42 -0.86 -3.99 -11.13
N LYS A 43 -1.75 -2.99 -11.16
CA LYS A 43 -2.64 -2.77 -12.31
C LYS A 43 -1.84 -2.53 -13.59
N LEU A 44 -0.82 -1.67 -13.54
CA LEU A 44 0.05 -1.39 -14.69
C LEU A 44 0.85 -2.63 -15.11
N PHE A 45 1.36 -3.38 -14.13
CA PHE A 45 2.08 -4.65 -14.37
C PHE A 45 1.18 -5.67 -15.08
N ARG A 46 -0.06 -5.83 -14.63
CA ARG A 46 -1.06 -6.72 -15.25
C ARG A 46 -1.48 -6.26 -16.66
N SER A 47 -1.38 -4.97 -16.94
CA SER A 47 -1.58 -4.40 -18.29
C SER A 47 -0.37 -4.55 -19.22
N GLY A 48 0.71 -5.20 -18.77
CA GLY A 48 1.92 -5.40 -19.58
C GLY A 48 2.79 -4.15 -19.74
N VAL A 49 2.57 -3.12 -18.92
CA VAL A 49 3.39 -1.90 -18.96
C VAL A 49 4.81 -2.23 -18.46
N PRO A 50 5.86 -2.05 -19.28
CA PRO A 50 7.23 -2.31 -18.86
C PRO A 50 7.73 -1.19 -17.94
N ILE A 51 8.67 -1.53 -17.05
CA ILE A 51 9.50 -0.61 -16.22
C ILE A 51 8.72 0.25 -15.21
N ILE A 52 7.69 0.99 -15.61
CA ILE A 52 6.90 1.92 -14.79
C ILE A 52 6.38 1.25 -13.49
N PRO A 53 5.82 0.03 -13.51
CA PRO A 53 5.39 -0.62 -12.26
C PRO A 53 6.54 -0.78 -11.26
N ARG A 54 7.73 -1.16 -11.74
CA ARG A 54 8.92 -1.35 -10.91
C ARG A 54 9.44 -0.02 -10.37
N VAL A 55 9.38 1.05 -11.17
CA VAL A 55 9.72 2.41 -10.71
C VAL A 55 8.79 2.84 -9.57
N ILE A 56 7.48 2.62 -9.71
CA ILE A 56 6.51 2.94 -8.63
C ILE A 56 6.82 2.13 -7.36
N SER A 57 7.14 0.84 -7.49
CA SER A 57 7.54 -0.01 -6.37
C SER A 57 8.79 0.52 -5.65
N GLN A 58 9.80 0.98 -6.38
CA GLN A 58 11.02 1.55 -5.78
C GLN A 58 10.79 2.93 -5.16
N ILE A 59 9.93 3.76 -5.76
CA ILE A 59 9.50 5.03 -5.15
C ILE A 59 8.75 4.76 -3.83
N SER A 60 7.85 3.77 -3.82
CA SER A 60 7.15 3.33 -2.60
C SER A 60 8.15 2.92 -1.52
N ARG A 61 9.13 2.07 -1.86
CA ARG A 61 10.20 1.64 -0.95
C ARG A 61 10.99 2.82 -0.40
N LEU A 62 11.33 3.81 -1.23
CA LEU A 62 12.09 4.99 -0.82
C LEU A 62 11.35 5.78 0.28
N PHE A 63 10.03 5.97 0.13
CA PHE A 63 9.25 6.78 1.07
C PHE A 63 8.73 6.02 2.28
N THR A 64 8.55 4.70 2.17
CA THR A 64 7.86 3.89 3.21
C THR A 64 8.76 2.85 3.87
N GLY A 65 9.91 2.53 3.27
CA GLY A 65 10.75 1.40 3.70
C GLY A 65 10.17 0.01 3.37
N ILE A 66 9.02 -0.04 2.68
CA ILE A 66 8.32 -1.27 2.29
C ILE A 66 8.57 -1.52 0.80
N GLU A 67 9.22 -2.63 0.46
CA GLU A 67 9.30 -3.11 -0.90
C GLU A 67 8.16 -4.09 -1.19
N ILE A 68 7.40 -3.85 -2.26
CA ILE A 68 6.44 -4.83 -2.76
C ILE A 68 6.64 -4.94 -4.26
N HIS A 69 6.98 -6.13 -4.75
CA HIS A 69 7.11 -6.36 -6.18
C HIS A 69 5.75 -6.13 -6.89
N PRO A 70 5.69 -5.43 -8.04
CA PRO A 70 4.41 -5.15 -8.73
C PRO A 70 3.63 -6.41 -9.11
N GLY A 71 4.31 -7.52 -9.34
CA GLY A 71 3.71 -8.83 -9.63
C GLY A 71 3.14 -9.58 -8.43
N ALA A 72 3.37 -9.10 -7.19
CA ALA A 72 2.81 -9.74 -6.00
C ALA A 72 1.27 -9.68 -6.04
N GLN A 73 0.61 -10.77 -5.63
CA GLN A 73 -0.85 -10.85 -5.57
C GLN A 73 -1.30 -10.64 -4.12
N ILE A 74 -1.84 -9.45 -3.83
CA ILE A 74 -2.30 -9.08 -2.49
C ILE A 74 -3.83 -9.00 -2.46
N GLY A 75 -4.42 -9.72 -1.49
CA GLY A 75 -5.87 -9.78 -1.28
C GLY A 75 -6.50 -8.47 -0.78
N ARG A 76 -7.77 -8.57 -0.38
CA ARG A 76 -8.49 -7.46 0.29
C ARG A 76 -8.17 -7.43 1.77
N ARG A 77 -8.30 -6.25 2.40
CA ARG A 77 -8.10 -6.05 3.85
C ARG A 77 -6.74 -6.54 4.36
N PHE A 78 -5.72 -6.41 3.51
CA PHE A 78 -4.33 -6.62 3.89
C PHE A 78 -3.81 -5.35 4.57
N PHE A 79 -3.11 -5.47 5.69
CA PHE A 79 -2.60 -4.34 6.46
C PHE A 79 -1.11 -4.57 6.76
N ILE A 80 -0.30 -3.53 6.62
CA ILE A 80 1.09 -3.51 7.05
C ILE A 80 1.18 -2.44 8.14
N ASP A 81 1.49 -2.86 9.35
CA ASP A 81 1.72 -1.95 10.47
C ASP A 81 3.22 -1.63 10.59
N HIS A 82 3.56 -0.36 10.82
CA HIS A 82 4.92 0.22 10.78
C HIS A 82 5.69 0.02 9.46
N GLY A 83 6.02 -1.22 9.09
CA GLY A 83 6.41 -1.65 7.75
C GLY A 83 7.88 -1.48 7.32
N MET A 84 8.72 -0.80 8.08
CA MET A 84 10.14 -0.65 7.71
C MET A 84 10.83 -2.02 7.56
N GLY A 85 11.42 -2.28 6.39
CA GLY A 85 12.17 -3.50 6.11
C GLY A 85 11.35 -4.67 5.55
N VAL A 86 10.05 -4.48 5.30
CA VAL A 86 9.21 -5.47 4.59
C VAL A 86 9.66 -5.60 3.12
N VAL A 87 9.71 -6.84 2.62
CA VAL A 87 10.06 -7.22 1.23
C VAL A 87 9.07 -8.25 0.69
#